data_AF-X0XAW1-F1
#
_entry.id   AF-X0XAW1-F1
#
_cell.length_a   1.000
_cell.length_b   1.000
_cell.length_c   1.000
_cell.angle_alpha   90.00
_cell.angle_beta   90.00
_cell.angle_gamma   90.00
#
_symmetry.space_group_name_H-M   'P 1'
#
loop_
_entity.id
_entity.type
_entity.pdbx_description
1 polymer ?
#
loop_
_entity_poly.entity_id
_entity_poly.type
_entity_poly.pdbx_seq_one_letter_code
_entity_poly.pdbx_strand_id
1 'polypeptide(L)'
;MGYKMNNLERFKAVVHFEKPDYMPIFGFPGAPGVSSGAMAKTHRRLVKTGMPEWVDGCRSLDAWMTVKSKKWCKYWGTTGPLLIDFFPGEPAPGIKTEKRIEGEWEIIESETGALTRQVIDNDVTYSMPEYIVYDVRDRKSWKFYRDKMTPGSLWPADKIERECQRFDNRNRPLAITGDSTWGFLRSLMGPEKACTILYDDPELAHEIID
;
A
#
# COMPACT_ATOMS: atom_id res chain seq x y z
N MET A 1 -10.80 7.94 38.81
CA MET A 1 -11.01 7.55 37.40
C MET A 1 -9.65 7.10 36.87
N GLY A 2 -9.48 5.84 36.47
CA GLY A 2 -8.17 5.33 36.03
C GLY A 2 -7.71 6.02 34.74
N TYR A 3 -6.40 6.23 34.61
CA TYR A 3 -5.78 6.75 33.39
C TYR A 3 -6.11 5.83 32.20
N LYS A 4 -6.69 6.41 31.14
CA LYS A 4 -7.06 5.69 29.92
C LYS A 4 -5.99 5.94 28.87
N MET A 5 -5.37 4.88 28.37
CA MET A 5 -4.31 5.00 27.38
C MET A 5 -4.87 5.57 26.06
N ASN A 6 -4.03 6.22 25.26
CA ASN A 6 -4.31 6.51 23.86
C ASN A 6 -3.84 5.36 22.95
N ASN A 7 -4.04 5.45 21.64
CA ASN A 7 -3.72 4.35 20.73
C ASN A 7 -2.21 4.16 20.55
N LEU A 8 -1.41 5.22 20.66
CA LEU A 8 0.04 5.14 20.63
C LEU A 8 0.58 4.45 21.90
N GLU A 9 0.06 4.82 23.07
CA GLU A 9 0.43 4.20 24.36
C GLU A 9 0.10 2.71 24.38
N ARG A 10 -1.11 2.33 23.95
CA ARG A 10 -1.47 0.90 23.80
C ARG A 10 -0.56 0.17 22.84
N PHE A 11 -0.27 0.77 21.68
CA PHE A 11 0.61 0.17 20.69
C PHE A 11 2.01 -0.06 21.28
N LYS A 12 2.57 0.95 21.96
CA LYS A 12 3.86 0.86 22.66
C LYS A 12 3.86 -0.24 23.72
N ALA A 13 2.82 -0.31 24.56
CA ALA A 13 2.69 -1.36 25.56
C ALA A 13 2.72 -2.75 24.93
N VAL A 14 1.95 -2.97 23.84
CA VAL A 14 1.93 -4.27 23.13
C VAL A 14 3.30 -4.62 22.55
N VAL A 15 3.97 -3.71 21.84
CA VAL A 15 5.28 -4.02 21.21
C VAL A 15 6.41 -4.18 22.23
N HIS A 16 6.27 -3.62 23.43
CA HIS A 16 7.19 -3.81 24.55
C HIS A 16 6.81 -4.97 25.47
N PHE A 17 5.81 -5.77 25.10
CA PHE A 17 5.32 -6.90 25.90
C PHE A 17 4.79 -6.50 27.29
N GLU A 18 4.28 -5.28 27.41
CA GLU A 18 3.60 -4.75 28.60
C GLU A 18 2.08 -4.94 28.52
N LYS A 19 1.37 -4.70 29.63
CA LYS A 19 -0.09 -4.83 29.71
C LYS A 19 -0.80 -3.52 29.33
N PRO A 20 -1.50 -3.43 28.18
CA PRO A 20 -2.36 -2.29 27.88
C PRO A 20 -3.67 -2.32 28.70
N ASP A 21 -4.40 -1.21 28.73
CA ASP A 21 -5.73 -1.13 29.37
C ASP A 21 -6.79 -2.00 28.66
N TYR A 22 -6.63 -2.26 27.36
CA TYR A 22 -7.24 -3.37 26.61
C TYR A 22 -6.39 -3.71 25.38
N MET A 23 -6.54 -4.92 24.84
CA MET A 23 -5.83 -5.35 23.62
C MET A 23 -6.41 -4.67 22.37
N PRO A 24 -5.67 -3.79 21.67
CA PRO A 24 -6.19 -3.11 20.48
C PRO A 24 -6.27 -4.06 19.28
N ILE A 25 -7.40 -4.07 18.58
CA ILE A 25 -7.49 -4.69 17.25
C ILE A 25 -6.89 -3.71 16.25
N PHE A 26 -5.61 -3.93 15.94
CA PHE A 26 -4.82 -3.05 15.10
C PHE A 26 -4.79 -3.55 13.65
N GLY A 27 -5.27 -2.73 12.72
CA GLY A 27 -5.21 -3.05 11.30
C GLY A 27 -4.22 -2.15 10.54
N PHE A 28 -3.40 -2.81 9.73
CA PHE A 28 -2.45 -2.19 8.80
C PHE A 28 -3.00 -2.17 7.35
N PRO A 29 -2.54 -1.22 6.50
CA PRO A 29 -2.87 -1.22 5.07
C PRO A 29 -2.61 -2.60 4.44
N GLY A 30 -3.47 -3.01 3.50
CA GLY A 30 -3.41 -4.35 2.89
C GLY A 30 -4.42 -5.37 3.44
N ALA A 31 -5.07 -5.07 4.57
CA ALA A 31 -6.17 -5.88 5.13
C ALA A 31 -7.52 -5.14 5.07
N PRO A 32 -8.13 -4.95 3.87
CA PRO A 32 -9.40 -4.26 3.72
C PRO A 32 -10.49 -4.92 4.59
N GLY A 33 -11.32 -4.10 5.24
CA GLY A 33 -12.34 -4.54 6.20
C GLY A 33 -11.88 -4.63 7.65
N VAL A 34 -10.60 -4.93 7.92
CA VAL A 34 -10.04 -4.95 9.29
C VAL A 34 -9.33 -3.64 9.65
N SER A 35 -8.50 -3.14 8.74
CA SER A 35 -7.68 -1.93 8.96
C SER A 35 -8.31 -0.62 8.50
N SER A 36 -9.39 -0.75 7.75
CA SER A 36 -10.09 0.34 7.10
C SER A 36 -11.39 -0.17 6.50
N GLY A 37 -12.15 0.75 5.90
CA GLY A 37 -13.37 0.45 5.16
C GLY A 37 -13.24 -0.68 4.13
N ALA A 38 -14.37 -1.32 3.82
CA ALA A 38 -14.46 -2.32 2.76
C ALA A 38 -14.53 -1.68 1.36
N MET A 39 -14.40 -2.51 0.32
CA MET A 39 -14.60 -2.07 -1.08
C MET A 39 -16.01 -1.52 -1.28
N ALA A 40 -16.18 -0.58 -2.21
CA ALA A 40 -17.45 0.10 -2.47
C ALA A 40 -18.65 -0.83 -2.67
N LYS A 41 -18.47 -1.93 -3.42
CA LYS A 41 -19.52 -2.92 -3.67
C LYS A 41 -19.90 -3.67 -2.37
N THR A 42 -18.91 -4.03 -1.57
CA THR A 42 -19.10 -4.71 -0.28
C THR A 42 -19.76 -3.79 0.75
N HIS A 43 -19.31 -2.54 0.86
CA HIS A 43 -19.91 -1.55 1.77
C HIS A 43 -21.39 -1.34 1.46
N ARG A 44 -21.75 -1.12 0.18
CA ARG A 44 -23.15 -1.01 -0.26
C ARG A 44 -23.99 -2.23 0.10
N ARG A 45 -23.43 -3.44 -0.06
CA ARG A 45 -24.10 -4.68 0.35
C ARG A 45 -24.32 -4.74 1.86
N LEU A 46 -23.31 -4.41 2.66
CA LEU A 46 -23.40 -4.41 4.13
C LEU A 46 -24.49 -3.46 4.61
N VAL A 47 -24.56 -2.24 4.06
CA VAL A 47 -25.63 -1.28 4.39
C VAL A 47 -27.00 -1.83 4.02
N LYS A 48 -27.15 -2.37 2.80
CA LYS A 48 -28.40 -2.99 2.33
C LYS A 48 -28.85 -4.15 3.22
N THR A 49 -27.93 -4.87 3.85
CA THR A 49 -28.21 -6.01 4.72
C THR A 49 -28.26 -5.66 6.22
N GLY A 50 -28.24 -4.37 6.59
CA GLY A 50 -28.49 -3.93 7.97
C GLY A 50 -27.34 -3.23 8.68
N MET A 51 -26.20 -2.97 8.03
CA MET A 51 -25.17 -2.10 8.61
C MET A 51 -25.67 -0.64 8.62
N PRO A 52 -25.54 0.11 9.73
CA PRO A 52 -26.01 1.49 9.78
C PRO A 52 -25.30 2.39 8.76
N GLU A 53 -26.06 3.26 8.08
CA GLU A 53 -25.54 4.16 7.04
C GLU A 53 -24.47 5.15 7.55
N TRP A 54 -24.47 5.46 8.85
CA TRP A 54 -23.45 6.32 9.44
C TRP A 54 -22.05 5.68 9.44
N VAL A 55 -21.96 4.35 9.32
CA VAL A 55 -20.68 3.64 9.23
C VAL A 55 -20.10 3.90 7.83
N ASP A 56 -19.31 4.97 7.72
CA ASP A 56 -18.52 5.24 6.53
C ASP A 56 -17.45 4.17 6.33
N GLY A 57 -16.92 4.02 5.11
CA GLY A 57 -15.90 3.00 4.85
C GLY A 57 -15.87 2.48 3.43
N CYS A 58 -16.23 3.31 2.44
CA CYS A 58 -16.01 2.95 1.04
C CYS A 58 -14.54 3.20 0.71
N ARG A 59 -13.80 2.16 0.34
CA ARG A 59 -12.45 2.24 -0.23
C ARG A 59 -12.45 1.91 -1.72
N SER A 60 -11.51 2.53 -2.40
CA SER A 60 -11.02 2.23 -3.74
C SER A 60 -9.52 1.95 -3.68
N LEU A 61 -8.97 1.21 -4.64
CA LEU A 61 -7.56 0.82 -4.67
C LEU A 61 -6.59 2.01 -4.79
N ASP A 62 -7.02 3.10 -5.42
CA ASP A 62 -6.26 4.35 -5.57
C ASP A 62 -6.13 5.14 -4.24
N ALA A 63 -7.06 4.94 -3.29
CA ALA A 63 -7.08 5.60 -1.99
C ALA A 63 -6.40 4.79 -0.87
N TRP A 64 -5.46 3.90 -1.22
CA TRP A 64 -4.84 2.94 -0.29
C TRP A 64 -4.17 3.61 0.93
N MET A 65 -3.60 4.80 0.73
CA MET A 65 -2.97 5.64 1.77
C MET A 65 -3.92 6.60 2.48
N THR A 66 -5.06 6.97 1.86
CA THR A 66 -5.63 8.30 2.13
C THR A 66 -6.82 8.32 3.09
N VAL A 67 -7.48 7.21 3.41
CA VAL A 67 -8.67 7.30 4.29
C VAL A 67 -8.79 6.11 5.23
N LYS A 68 -8.48 6.33 6.52
CA LYS A 68 -9.05 5.53 7.60
C LYS A 68 -10.30 6.23 8.08
N SER A 69 -11.44 5.66 7.75
CA SER A 69 -12.70 6.20 8.21
C SER A 69 -12.79 5.96 9.72
N LYS A 70 -12.93 7.06 10.48
CA LYS A 70 -13.02 6.99 11.95
C LYS A 70 -14.30 6.25 12.37
N LYS A 71 -15.37 6.31 11.56
CA LYS A 71 -16.64 5.68 11.91
C LYS A 71 -16.61 4.18 11.66
N TRP A 72 -15.91 3.68 10.63
CA TRP A 72 -15.63 2.25 10.46
C TRP A 72 -14.90 1.68 11.68
N CYS A 73 -13.79 2.32 12.05
CA CYS A 73 -12.97 1.92 13.20
C CYS A 73 -13.81 1.91 14.50
N LYS A 74 -14.65 2.93 14.68
CA LYS A 74 -15.56 3.02 15.84
C LYS A 74 -16.59 1.88 15.86
N TYR A 75 -17.19 1.54 14.73
CA TYR A 75 -18.22 0.50 14.64
C TYR A 75 -17.64 -0.89 14.91
N TRP A 76 -16.49 -1.21 14.32
CA TRP A 76 -15.84 -2.51 14.44
C TRP A 76 -14.88 -2.64 15.63
N GLY A 77 -14.71 -1.57 16.42
CA GLY A 77 -13.76 -1.56 17.55
C GLY A 77 -12.30 -1.69 17.12
N THR A 78 -11.97 -1.33 15.87
CA THR A 78 -10.60 -1.39 15.35
C THR A 78 -9.89 -0.05 15.42
N THR A 79 -8.57 -0.09 15.24
CA THR A 79 -7.72 1.10 15.11
C THR A 79 -6.56 0.81 14.15
N GLY A 80 -5.70 1.78 13.89
CA GLY A 80 -4.53 1.58 13.02
C GLY A 80 -3.58 2.77 13.04
N PRO A 81 -2.44 2.72 12.32
CA PRO A 81 -1.49 3.82 12.32
C PRO A 81 -1.99 5.03 11.50
N LEU A 82 -1.35 6.19 11.73
CA LEU A 82 -1.22 7.24 10.72
C LEU A 82 -0.21 6.78 9.66
N LEU A 83 -0.41 7.17 8.42
CA LEU A 83 0.55 6.91 7.35
C LEU A 83 1.28 8.20 7.03
N ILE A 84 2.58 8.09 6.79
CA ILE A 84 3.33 9.22 6.20
C ILE A 84 2.74 9.51 4.82
N ASP A 85 2.50 10.78 4.53
CA ASP A 85 1.87 11.26 3.30
C ASP A 85 2.85 12.08 2.44
N PHE A 86 4.16 11.92 2.70
CA PHE A 86 5.22 12.52 1.92
C PHE A 86 6.41 11.55 1.75
N PHE A 87 7.20 11.79 0.70
CA PHE A 87 8.47 11.10 0.44
C PHE A 87 9.56 12.18 0.34
N PRO A 88 10.66 12.09 1.09
CA PRO A 88 11.64 13.17 1.24
C PRO A 88 12.59 13.33 0.04
N GLY A 89 12.11 13.21 -1.19
CA GLY A 89 12.90 13.35 -2.40
C GLY A 89 12.06 13.79 -3.58
N GLU A 90 12.73 14.27 -4.63
CA GLU A 90 12.05 14.58 -5.89
C GLU A 90 11.41 13.32 -6.48
N PRO A 91 10.18 13.41 -7.03
CA PRO A 91 9.50 12.24 -7.56
C PRO A 91 10.29 11.63 -8.71
N ALA A 92 10.22 10.31 -8.84
CA ALA A 92 10.75 9.64 -10.02
C ALA A 92 10.00 10.12 -11.29
N PRO A 93 10.64 10.09 -12.47
CA PRO A 93 9.98 10.40 -13.74
C PRO A 93 8.67 9.64 -13.95
N GLY A 94 8.58 8.43 -13.41
CA GLY A 94 7.43 7.55 -13.50
C GLY A 94 7.39 6.79 -14.82
N ILE A 95 6.53 5.77 -14.83
CA ILE A 95 6.28 4.93 -15.99
C ILE A 95 4.88 5.27 -16.51
N LYS A 96 4.77 5.54 -17.81
CA LYS A 96 3.48 5.79 -18.45
C LYS A 96 2.73 4.48 -18.64
N THR A 97 1.41 4.54 -18.50
CA THR A 97 0.53 3.41 -18.79
C THR A 97 -0.61 3.85 -19.70
N GLU A 98 -0.94 3.03 -20.67
CA GLU A 98 -2.11 3.17 -21.52
C GLU A 98 -3.13 2.09 -21.15
N LYS A 99 -4.42 2.44 -21.29
CA LYS A 99 -5.52 1.55 -20.96
C LYS A 99 -6.46 1.43 -22.14
N ARG A 100 -6.95 0.23 -22.39
CA ARG A 100 -7.97 -0.06 -23.40
C ARG A 100 -8.94 -1.13 -22.93
N ILE A 101 -10.14 -1.13 -23.48
CA ILE A 101 -11.17 -2.12 -23.16
C ILE A 101 -11.22 -3.17 -24.29
N GLU A 102 -11.13 -4.43 -23.91
CA GLU A 102 -11.27 -5.60 -24.80
C GLU A 102 -12.35 -6.54 -24.24
N GLY A 103 -13.59 -6.38 -24.73
CA GLY A 103 -14.74 -7.13 -24.22
C GLY A 103 -15.04 -6.77 -22.76
N GLU A 104 -14.96 -7.74 -21.86
CA GLU A 104 -15.21 -7.56 -20.41
C GLU A 104 -13.94 -7.18 -19.62
N TRP A 105 -12.82 -6.96 -20.31
CA TRP A 105 -11.52 -6.74 -19.69
C TRP A 105 -10.98 -5.33 -19.96
N GLU A 106 -10.34 -4.75 -18.96
CA GLU A 106 -9.41 -3.63 -19.11
C GLU A 106 -7.99 -4.19 -19.28
N ILE A 107 -7.35 -3.82 -20.38
CA ILE A 107 -5.94 -4.12 -20.65
C ILE A 107 -5.11 -2.88 -20.35
N ILE A 108 -4.09 -3.06 -19.51
CA ILE A 108 -3.15 -2.02 -19.09
C ILE A 108 -1.78 -2.36 -19.67
N GLU A 109 -1.24 -1.46 -20.47
CA GLU A 109 0.07 -1.60 -21.09
C GLU A 109 0.99 -0.49 -20.56
N SER A 110 2.18 -0.89 -20.13
CA SER A 110 3.19 -0.02 -19.54
C SER A 110 4.24 0.39 -20.58
N GLU A 111 4.85 1.57 -20.43
CA GLU A 111 6.00 2.01 -21.24
C GLU A 111 7.18 1.02 -21.17
N THR A 112 7.28 0.23 -20.10
CA THR A 112 8.26 -0.87 -19.97
C THR A 112 7.96 -2.04 -20.91
N GLY A 113 6.76 -2.13 -21.46
CA GLY A 113 6.20 -3.28 -22.16
C GLY A 113 5.56 -4.32 -21.24
N ALA A 114 5.36 -4.03 -19.95
CA ALA A 114 4.52 -4.85 -19.08
C ALA A 114 3.05 -4.80 -19.54
N LEU A 115 2.35 -5.91 -19.35
CA LEU A 115 0.97 -6.09 -19.80
C LEU A 115 0.16 -6.76 -18.69
N THR A 116 -0.90 -6.08 -18.24
CA THR A 116 -1.82 -6.58 -17.23
C THR A 116 -3.24 -6.60 -17.77
N ARG A 117 -3.98 -7.67 -17.49
CA ARG A 117 -5.41 -7.80 -17.77
C ARG A 117 -6.18 -7.80 -16.46
N GLN A 118 -7.23 -7.00 -16.37
CA GLN A 118 -8.11 -6.99 -15.21
C GLN A 118 -9.57 -6.79 -15.61
N VAL A 119 -10.50 -7.13 -14.70
CA VAL A 119 -11.92 -6.82 -14.91
C VAL A 119 -12.13 -5.31 -14.96
N ILE A 120 -13.15 -4.85 -15.66
CA ILE A 120 -13.56 -3.44 -15.64
C ILE A 120 -13.95 -3.04 -14.20
N ASP A 121 -13.62 -1.80 -13.81
CA ASP A 121 -13.83 -1.26 -12.46
C ASP A 121 -13.20 -2.11 -11.35
N ASN A 122 -12.00 -2.65 -11.60
CA ASN A 122 -11.31 -3.49 -10.63
C ASN A 122 -10.95 -2.74 -9.34
N ASP A 123 -10.78 -1.42 -9.43
CA ASP A 123 -10.51 -0.49 -8.33
C ASP A 123 -11.60 -0.49 -7.25
N VAL A 124 -12.84 -0.86 -7.60
CA VAL A 124 -13.98 -0.99 -6.68
C VAL A 124 -14.54 -2.42 -6.58
N THR A 125 -14.07 -3.33 -7.44
CA THR A 125 -14.47 -4.75 -7.47
C THR A 125 -13.53 -5.64 -6.66
N TYR A 126 -12.22 -5.35 -6.69
CA TYR A 126 -11.17 -6.12 -6.02
C TYR A 126 -11.09 -7.59 -6.49
N SER A 127 -10.77 -7.78 -7.77
CA SER A 127 -10.38 -9.05 -8.36
C SER A 127 -8.87 -9.09 -8.59
N MET A 128 -8.27 -10.28 -8.53
CA MET A 128 -6.85 -10.46 -8.87
C MET A 128 -6.66 -10.18 -10.37
N PRO A 129 -5.78 -9.23 -10.76
CA PRO A 129 -5.37 -9.07 -12.14
C PRO A 129 -4.56 -10.26 -12.62
N GLU A 130 -4.55 -10.46 -13.94
CA GLU A 130 -3.63 -11.36 -14.60
C GLU A 130 -2.45 -10.55 -15.15
N TYR A 131 -1.25 -10.87 -14.69
CA TYR A 131 -0.01 -10.28 -15.16
C TYR A 131 0.52 -11.14 -16.30
N ILE A 132 0.38 -10.64 -17.53
CA ILE A 132 0.76 -11.36 -18.75
C ILE A 132 2.25 -11.15 -19.03
N VAL A 133 2.72 -9.92 -18.87
CA VAL A 133 4.13 -9.54 -19.02
C VAL A 133 4.52 -8.63 -17.87
N TYR A 134 5.67 -8.91 -17.25
CA TYR A 134 6.21 -8.13 -16.13
C TYR A 134 7.16 -7.02 -16.60
N ASP A 135 7.35 -5.99 -15.77
CA ASP A 135 8.17 -4.82 -16.09
C ASP A 135 9.65 -5.17 -16.34
N VAL A 136 10.19 -6.14 -15.59
CA VAL A 136 11.59 -6.55 -15.65
C VAL A 136 11.68 -7.99 -16.14
N ARG A 137 12.14 -8.14 -17.37
CA ARG A 137 12.32 -9.44 -18.05
C ARG A 137 13.79 -9.79 -18.20
N ASP A 138 14.67 -8.81 -18.12
CA ASP A 138 16.11 -8.90 -18.34
C ASP A 138 16.80 -7.64 -17.83
N ARG A 139 18.12 -7.59 -17.95
CA ARG A 139 18.94 -6.45 -17.53
C ARG A 139 18.62 -5.15 -18.27
N LYS A 140 18.19 -5.23 -19.53
CA LYS A 140 17.84 -4.04 -20.33
C LYS A 140 16.55 -3.41 -19.81
N SER A 141 15.54 -4.23 -19.57
CA SER A 141 14.27 -3.78 -18.99
C SER A 141 14.41 -3.35 -17.54
N TRP A 142 15.29 -3.99 -16.75
CA TRP A 142 15.69 -3.48 -15.42
C TRP A 142 16.26 -2.07 -15.50
N LYS A 143 17.26 -1.84 -16.35
CA LYS A 143 17.87 -0.52 -16.51
C LYS A 143 16.83 0.55 -16.85
N PHE A 144 15.95 0.25 -17.80
CA PHE A 144 14.87 1.16 -18.17
C PHE A 144 13.92 1.44 -17.00
N TYR A 145 13.47 0.40 -16.29
CA TYR A 145 12.59 0.55 -15.13
C TYR A 145 13.24 1.42 -14.06
N ARG A 146 14.49 1.09 -13.68
CA ARG A 146 15.27 1.82 -12.68
C ARG A 146 15.43 3.29 -13.06
N ASP A 147 15.83 3.58 -14.29
CA ASP A 147 16.05 4.97 -14.75
C ASP A 147 14.75 5.80 -14.71
N LYS A 148 13.57 5.16 -14.77
CA LYS A 148 12.24 5.80 -14.66
C LYS A 148 11.68 5.89 -13.25
N MET A 149 12.08 4.95 -12.37
CA MET A 149 11.48 4.77 -11.05
C MET A 149 12.39 5.19 -9.90
N THR A 150 13.67 5.47 -10.16
CA THR A 150 14.58 6.07 -9.18
C THR A 150 14.14 7.51 -8.88
N PRO A 151 13.83 7.84 -7.60
CA PRO A 151 13.57 9.21 -7.19
C PRO A 151 14.76 10.13 -7.44
N GLY A 152 14.49 11.42 -7.60
CA GLY A 152 15.55 12.42 -7.73
C GLY A 152 16.19 12.78 -6.38
N SER A 153 16.79 13.96 -6.33
CA SER A 153 17.54 14.44 -5.16
C SER A 153 16.69 14.45 -3.88
N LEU A 154 17.32 14.13 -2.76
CA LEU A 154 16.74 14.29 -1.44
C LEU A 154 16.40 15.78 -1.20
N TRP A 155 15.30 16.02 -0.50
CA TRP A 155 14.97 17.37 -0.03
C TRP A 155 15.99 17.89 0.99
N PRO A 156 16.12 19.22 1.15
CA PRO A 156 16.86 19.83 2.26
C PRO A 156 16.35 19.36 3.63
N ALA A 157 17.25 19.18 4.59
CA ALA A 157 16.93 18.64 5.92
C ALA A 157 15.88 19.47 6.68
N ASP A 158 15.89 20.80 6.54
CA ASP A 158 14.93 21.70 7.17
C ASP A 158 13.51 21.54 6.59
N LYS A 159 13.39 21.22 5.30
CA LYS A 159 12.12 20.87 4.66
C LYS A 159 11.60 19.54 5.21
N ILE A 160 12.45 18.53 5.31
CA ILE A 160 12.08 17.22 5.87
C ILE A 160 11.59 17.39 7.31
N GLU A 161 12.33 18.13 8.14
CA GLU A 161 11.97 18.40 9.53
C GLU A 161 10.61 19.09 9.65
N ARG A 162 10.35 20.11 8.82
CA ARG A 162 9.05 20.80 8.78
C ARG A 162 7.90 19.86 8.46
N GLU A 163 8.09 18.92 7.53
CA GLU A 163 7.10 17.91 7.19
C GLU A 163 6.89 16.86 8.29
N CYS A 164 7.92 16.59 9.09
CA CYS A 164 7.85 15.70 10.25
C CYS A 164 7.09 16.30 11.44
N GLN A 165 7.24 17.60 11.69
CA GLN A 165 6.70 18.29 12.89
C GLN A 165 5.20 18.08 13.13
N ARG A 166 4.39 17.93 12.07
CA ARG A 166 2.94 17.64 12.18
C ARG A 166 2.62 16.29 12.84
N PHE A 167 3.61 15.40 12.98
CA PHE A 167 3.45 14.08 13.58
C PHE A 167 4.00 13.96 15.00
N ASP A 168 4.60 15.02 15.57
CA ASP A 168 5.25 14.98 16.88
C ASP A 168 4.27 14.68 18.01
N ASN A 169 3.13 15.37 17.99
CA ASN A 169 2.11 15.29 19.05
C ASN A 169 0.99 14.28 18.75
N ARG A 170 1.29 13.22 17.99
CA ARG A 170 0.30 12.22 17.57
C ARG A 170 -0.11 11.29 18.73
N ASN A 171 -1.36 10.81 18.68
CA ASN A 171 -1.92 9.84 19.63
C ASN A 171 -2.12 8.44 19.03
N ARG A 172 -1.52 8.19 17.87
CA ARG A 172 -1.52 6.92 17.11
C ARG A 172 -0.10 6.65 16.62
N PRO A 173 0.32 5.40 16.41
CA PRO A 173 1.60 5.13 15.79
C PRO A 173 1.63 5.71 14.37
N LEU A 174 2.80 6.16 13.95
CA LEU A 174 3.09 6.58 12.58
C LEU A 174 3.74 5.38 11.89
N ALA A 175 3.28 5.05 10.69
CA ALA A 175 3.84 3.99 9.89
C ALA A 175 4.33 4.55 8.55
N ILE A 176 5.45 4.00 8.11
CA ILE A 176 6.03 4.20 6.79
C ILE A 176 5.88 2.89 6.05
N THR A 177 5.51 2.96 4.78
CA THR A 177 5.44 1.79 3.91
C THR A 177 6.80 1.59 3.27
N GLY A 178 7.40 0.43 3.51
CA GLY A 178 8.57 -0.03 2.78
C GLY A 178 8.18 -1.22 1.92
N ASP A 179 8.89 -1.41 0.82
CA ASP A 179 8.76 -2.63 0.05
C ASP A 179 9.57 -3.75 0.70
N SER A 180 9.18 -4.99 0.43
CA SER A 180 9.97 -6.15 0.84
C SER A 180 10.99 -6.50 -0.24
N THR A 181 12.18 -6.95 0.14
CA THR A 181 13.22 -7.41 -0.80
C THR A 181 12.66 -8.42 -1.82
N TRP A 182 12.11 -9.52 -1.33
CA TRP A 182 11.51 -10.54 -2.17
C TRP A 182 10.26 -10.06 -2.92
N GLY A 183 9.36 -9.36 -2.24
CA GLY A 183 8.11 -8.91 -2.84
C GLY A 183 8.33 -7.87 -3.94
N PHE A 184 9.36 -7.04 -3.84
CA PHE A 184 9.76 -6.10 -4.88
C PHE A 184 10.25 -6.86 -6.12
N LEU A 185 11.22 -7.77 -5.94
CA LEU A 185 11.73 -8.62 -7.02
C LEU A 185 10.60 -9.42 -7.72
N ARG A 186 9.75 -10.07 -6.93
CA ARG A 186 8.58 -10.83 -7.41
C ARG A 186 7.58 -9.95 -8.16
N SER A 187 7.37 -8.71 -7.73
CA SER A 187 6.44 -7.79 -8.40
C SER A 187 7.00 -7.32 -9.75
N LEU A 188 8.32 -7.14 -9.85
CA LEU A 188 8.98 -6.70 -11.08
C LEU A 188 9.17 -7.79 -12.12
N MET A 189 9.41 -9.04 -11.70
CA MET A 189 9.80 -10.13 -12.61
C MET A 189 8.75 -11.23 -12.72
N GLY A 190 7.77 -11.25 -11.82
CA GLY A 190 6.85 -12.35 -11.64
C GLY A 190 7.37 -13.44 -10.71
N PRO A 191 6.48 -14.30 -10.19
CA PRO A 191 6.84 -15.28 -9.18
C PRO A 191 7.81 -16.34 -9.67
N GLU A 192 7.63 -16.86 -10.88
CA GLU A 192 8.50 -17.90 -11.44
C GLU A 192 9.93 -17.38 -11.62
N LYS A 193 10.09 -16.26 -12.33
CA LYS A 193 11.42 -15.70 -12.59
C LYS A 193 12.10 -15.19 -11.33
N ALA A 194 11.37 -14.58 -10.39
CA ALA A 194 11.95 -14.20 -9.11
C ALA A 194 12.50 -15.40 -8.33
N CYS A 195 11.88 -16.59 -8.45
CA CYS A 195 12.37 -17.80 -7.78
C CYS A 195 13.68 -18.33 -8.39
N THR A 196 13.89 -18.15 -9.69
CA THR A 196 15.07 -18.71 -10.37
C THR A 196 16.20 -17.72 -10.54
N ILE A 197 15.93 -16.41 -10.58
CA ILE A 197 16.95 -15.38 -10.86
C ILE A 197 18.10 -15.37 -9.85
N LEU A 198 17.84 -15.76 -8.60
CA LEU A 198 18.86 -15.90 -7.55
C LEU A 198 19.91 -16.97 -7.87
N TYR A 199 19.59 -17.91 -8.77
CA TYR A 199 20.50 -18.94 -9.27
C TYR A 199 21.00 -18.64 -10.68
N ASP A 200 20.10 -18.18 -11.55
CA ASP A 200 20.37 -18.00 -12.98
C ASP A 200 21.19 -16.74 -13.30
N ASP A 201 20.95 -15.64 -12.58
CA ASP A 201 21.69 -14.37 -12.70
C ASP A 201 21.66 -13.64 -11.33
N PRO A 202 22.44 -14.14 -10.33
CA PRO A 202 22.48 -13.55 -9.01
C PRO A 202 22.95 -12.10 -9.03
N GLU A 203 23.79 -11.71 -9.99
CA GLU A 203 24.25 -10.32 -10.12
C GLU A 203 23.10 -9.37 -10.44
N LEU A 204 22.21 -9.74 -11.37
CA LEU A 204 21.01 -8.95 -11.65
C LEU A 204 20.06 -8.91 -10.44
N ALA A 205 19.93 -10.03 -9.72
CA ALA A 205 19.11 -10.06 -8.51
C ALA A 205 19.65 -9.10 -7.44
N HIS A 206 20.97 -9.08 -7.23
CA HIS A 206 21.65 -8.12 -6.35
C HIS A 206 21.42 -6.68 -6.81
N GLU A 207 21.58 -6.39 -8.11
CA GLU A 207 21.32 -5.05 -8.65
C GLU A 207 19.90 -4.53 -8.45
N ILE A 208 18.90 -5.42 -8.34
CA ILE A 208 17.50 -5.04 -8.11
C ILE A 208 17.21 -4.85 -6.61
N ILE A 209 17.89 -5.60 -5.76
CA ILE A 209 17.62 -5.68 -4.31
C ILE A 209 18.42 -4.63 -3.52
N ASP A 210 19.67 -4.39 -3.91
CA ASP A 210 20.65 -3.56 -3.21
C ASP A 210 20.55 -2.07 -3.62
#